data_AF-A0AAW9KK86-F1
#
_entry.id   AF-A0AAW9KK86-F1
#
_cell.length_a   1.000
_cell.length_b   1.000
_cell.length_c   1.000
_cell.angle_alpha   90.00
_cell.angle_beta   90.00
_cell.angle_gamma   90.00
#
_symmetry.space_group_name_H-M   'P 1'
#
loop_
_entity.id
_entity.type
_entity.pdbx_description
1 polymer ?
#
loop_
_entity_poly.entity_id
_entity_poly.type
_entity_poly.pdbx_seq_one_letter_code
_entity_poly.pdbx_strand_id
1 'polypeptide(L)'
;MTRSLVRLPGRRRVGSALGAGALAASLALVGCSSSSPKGGGTIPPLNTAGASGGSTASASASGGASSKASAAPTTLDAQALTDESIGYYVDFVPQGLDATRTQALQGFFAYDRATWEAYRKMDGDLSAVEASTTGAALESYRKNYKKAQDAGEHEVGTARMTVTSVEMQSDSEALIDVCADQTHIKRVSSSGEEIPHSHGLHTYSDLVSVKLTDGAWKVASFDKKGKDIC
;
A
#
# COMPACT_ATOMS: atom_id res chain seq x y z
N MET A 1 -52.26 -62.33 -7.61
CA MET A 1 -51.76 -61.71 -6.37
C MET A 1 -50.81 -60.59 -6.75
N THR A 2 -51.17 -59.38 -6.35
CA THR A 2 -50.44 -58.11 -6.46
C THR A 2 -49.23 -58.03 -5.53
N ARG A 3 -48.20 -57.25 -5.95
CA ARG A 3 -47.29 -56.35 -5.18
C ARG A 3 -45.88 -56.39 -5.81
N SER A 4 -45.07 -55.35 -5.87
CA SER A 4 -45.20 -53.88 -5.78
C SER A 4 -43.83 -53.36 -6.21
N LEU A 5 -43.78 -52.39 -7.13
CA LEU A 5 -42.56 -51.64 -7.45
C LEU A 5 -42.34 -50.60 -6.35
N VAL A 6 -41.27 -50.74 -5.56
CA VAL A 6 -40.81 -49.69 -4.65
C VAL A 6 -39.65 -48.95 -5.31
N ARG A 7 -39.92 -47.72 -5.74
CA ARG A 7 -38.93 -46.71 -6.13
C ARG A 7 -38.29 -46.13 -4.86
N LEU A 8 -36.96 -46.13 -4.79
CA LEU A 8 -36.19 -45.30 -3.86
C LEU A 8 -35.58 -44.12 -4.63
N PRO A 9 -35.73 -42.86 -4.17
CA PRO A 9 -35.06 -41.71 -4.76
C PRO A 9 -33.73 -41.46 -4.05
N GLY A 10 -32.62 -41.72 -4.73
CA GLY A 10 -31.26 -41.54 -4.19
C GLY A 10 -30.47 -40.49 -4.96
N ARG A 11 -30.55 -39.24 -4.50
CA ARG A 11 -29.59 -38.12 -4.62
C ARG A 11 -28.63 -38.07 -5.83
N ARG A 12 -28.88 -37.05 -6.66
CA ARG A 12 -27.97 -36.49 -7.67
C ARG A 12 -26.62 -36.10 -7.02
N ARG A 13 -25.52 -36.73 -7.45
CA ARG A 13 -24.18 -36.12 -7.36
C ARG A 13 -24.02 -35.20 -8.57
N VAL A 14 -24.15 -33.89 -8.35
CA VAL A 14 -23.72 -32.89 -9.32
C VAL A 14 -22.23 -32.72 -9.12
N GLY A 15 -21.44 -33.30 -10.01
CA GLY A 15 -20.04 -32.97 -10.16
C GLY A 15 -19.95 -31.58 -10.78
N SER A 16 -19.53 -30.59 -9.99
CA SER A 16 -19.16 -29.28 -10.52
C SER A 16 -17.75 -29.36 -11.07
N ALA A 17 -17.67 -29.39 -12.40
CA ALA A 17 -16.43 -29.27 -13.16
C ALA A 17 -15.76 -27.92 -12.86
N LEU A 18 -14.48 -27.97 -12.45
CA LEU A 18 -13.60 -26.81 -12.40
C LEU A 18 -13.32 -26.37 -13.83
N GLY A 19 -14.00 -25.31 -14.27
CA GLY A 19 -13.79 -24.67 -15.56
C GLY A 19 -12.53 -23.81 -15.55
N ALA A 20 -11.56 -24.19 -16.36
CA ALA A 20 -10.51 -23.31 -16.84
C ALA A 20 -11.12 -22.18 -17.67
N GLY A 21 -10.71 -20.93 -17.41
CA GLY A 21 -11.11 -19.75 -18.17
C GLY A 21 -9.87 -18.98 -18.61
N ALA A 22 -9.49 -19.19 -19.86
CA ALA A 22 -8.48 -18.42 -20.58
C ALA A 22 -8.92 -16.97 -20.75
N LEU A 23 -7.99 -16.02 -20.67
CA LEU A 23 -8.18 -14.67 -21.22
C LEU A 23 -7.16 -14.46 -22.34
N ALA A 24 -7.73 -14.47 -23.55
CA ALA A 24 -7.09 -14.18 -24.81
C ALA A 24 -6.89 -12.67 -25.01
N ALA A 25 -5.91 -12.39 -25.86
CA ALA A 25 -5.40 -11.11 -26.29
C ALA A 25 -6.43 -10.07 -26.76
N SER A 26 -6.06 -8.80 -26.62
CA SER A 26 -6.25 -7.81 -27.68
C SER A 26 -5.13 -6.77 -27.64
N LEU A 27 -4.53 -6.59 -28.80
CA LEU A 27 -3.43 -5.68 -29.15
C LEU A 27 -3.94 -4.27 -29.46
N ALA A 28 -2.97 -3.35 -29.42
CA ALA A 28 -2.73 -2.28 -30.38
C ALA A 28 -3.18 -0.83 -30.08
N LEU A 29 -2.13 0.00 -29.97
CA LEU A 29 -1.91 1.33 -30.56
C LEU A 29 -2.56 2.54 -29.87
N VAL A 30 -1.72 3.48 -29.43
CA VAL A 30 -1.45 4.76 -30.11
C VAL A 30 -0.24 5.41 -29.44
N GLY A 31 0.75 5.81 -30.25
CA GLY A 31 1.82 6.70 -29.85
C GLY A 31 1.50 8.16 -30.18
N CYS A 32 2.07 9.08 -29.41
CA CYS A 32 2.51 10.42 -29.85
C CYS A 32 3.20 11.06 -28.63
N SER A 33 4.52 11.19 -28.61
CA SER A 33 5.31 12.28 -29.18
C SER A 33 5.50 13.46 -28.21
N SER A 34 6.77 13.78 -28.05
CA SER A 34 7.40 14.91 -27.37
C SER A 34 6.83 16.28 -27.76
N SER A 35 6.79 17.21 -26.79
CA SER A 35 7.05 18.63 -27.07
C SER A 35 7.45 19.39 -25.79
N SER A 36 8.73 19.72 -25.69
CA SER A 36 9.20 20.89 -24.93
C SER A 36 9.09 22.14 -25.81
N PRO A 37 8.70 23.28 -25.24
CA PRO A 37 9.19 24.57 -25.71
C PRO A 37 10.11 25.21 -24.68
N LYS A 38 11.29 25.57 -25.17
CA LYS A 38 12.18 26.60 -24.63
C LYS A 38 11.61 27.96 -25.06
N GLY A 39 11.51 28.90 -24.13
CA GLY A 39 11.24 30.32 -24.38
C GLY A 39 10.99 30.99 -23.03
N GLY A 40 11.85 31.85 -22.50
CA GLY A 40 12.42 33.01 -23.19
C GLY A 40 11.71 34.23 -22.61
N GLY A 41 12.13 34.67 -21.42
CA GLY A 41 11.56 35.80 -20.71
C GLY A 41 12.66 36.67 -20.12
N THR A 42 13.10 37.63 -20.93
CA THR A 42 14.05 38.70 -20.66
C THR A 42 13.55 39.66 -19.58
N ILE A 43 14.35 39.89 -18.53
CA ILE A 43 14.29 41.12 -17.71
C ILE A 43 15.72 41.63 -17.52
N PRO A 44 16.11 42.77 -18.14
CA PRO A 44 17.29 43.53 -17.77
C PRO A 44 16.87 44.89 -17.12
N PRO A 45 17.81 45.76 -16.73
CA PRO A 45 18.63 45.66 -15.53
C PRO A 45 18.42 46.89 -14.61
N LEU A 46 18.78 46.79 -13.33
CA LEU A 46 19.05 47.97 -12.50
C LEU A 46 20.54 48.00 -12.16
N ASN A 47 21.23 48.95 -12.79
CA ASN A 47 22.54 49.41 -12.36
C ASN A 47 22.37 50.34 -11.17
N THR A 48 23.23 50.24 -10.15
CA THR A 48 23.98 51.39 -9.59
C THR A 48 25.03 50.84 -8.61
N ALA A 49 26.29 51.08 -8.97
CA ALA A 49 27.45 50.94 -8.11
C ALA A 49 27.53 52.12 -7.13
N GLY A 50 28.03 51.87 -5.91
CA GLY A 50 28.37 52.91 -4.95
C GLY A 50 29.31 52.35 -3.88
N ALA A 51 30.49 52.95 -3.76
CA ALA A 51 31.65 52.44 -3.05
C ALA A 51 31.67 52.70 -1.53
N SER A 52 32.39 51.82 -0.83
CA SER A 52 33.23 51.99 0.38
C SER A 52 32.92 53.06 1.45
N GLY A 53 32.92 52.62 2.72
CA GLY A 53 33.24 53.51 3.87
C GLY A 53 32.98 52.93 5.26
N GLY A 54 34.05 52.44 5.91
CA GLY A 54 34.38 52.68 7.34
C GLY A 54 33.44 52.29 8.49
N SER A 55 33.84 51.24 9.21
CA SER A 55 33.92 51.07 10.69
C SER A 55 32.86 51.66 11.63
N THR A 56 32.24 50.81 12.47
CA THR A 56 32.43 50.75 13.95
C THR A 56 31.54 49.68 14.59
N ALA A 57 31.97 49.24 15.78
CA ALA A 57 31.59 48.03 16.48
C ALA A 57 30.27 48.07 17.27
N SER A 58 29.76 46.86 17.55
CA SER A 58 29.35 46.35 18.88
C SER A 58 28.01 45.61 18.87
N ALA A 59 28.02 44.50 19.60
CA ALA A 59 27.01 43.46 19.68
C ALA A 59 25.67 43.91 20.29
N SER A 60 24.60 43.22 19.92
CA SER A 60 23.52 42.84 20.83
C SER A 60 22.77 41.63 20.28
N ALA A 61 22.79 40.56 21.06
CA ALA A 61 21.93 39.40 20.90
C ALA A 61 20.47 39.81 21.13
N SER A 62 19.57 39.37 20.25
CA SER A 62 18.16 39.19 20.59
C SER A 62 17.59 38.09 19.72
N GLY A 63 16.99 37.10 20.39
CA GLY A 63 16.54 35.86 19.79
C GLY A 63 15.44 36.08 18.76
N GLY A 64 15.78 35.81 17.50
CA GLY A 64 14.80 35.43 16.50
C GLY A 64 14.46 33.97 16.70
N ALA A 65 13.34 33.69 17.38
CA ALA A 65 12.70 32.38 17.33
C ALA A 65 12.26 32.14 15.88
N SER A 66 13.17 31.57 15.09
CA SER A 66 12.82 31.03 13.78
C SER A 66 11.86 29.88 14.06
N SER A 67 10.61 30.03 13.61
CA SER A 67 9.63 28.96 13.52
C SER A 67 10.27 27.83 12.74
N LYS A 68 10.91 26.91 13.48
CA LYS A 68 11.41 25.66 12.96
C LYS A 68 10.15 24.90 12.58
N ALA A 69 9.71 25.08 11.33
CA ALA A 69 8.84 24.12 10.67
C ALA A 69 9.50 22.78 10.96
N SER A 70 8.86 21.98 11.82
CA SER A 70 9.39 20.70 12.26
C SER A 70 9.57 19.90 10.98
N ALA A 71 10.81 19.82 10.49
CA ALA A 71 11.13 18.95 9.38
C ALA A 71 10.73 17.56 9.88
N ALA A 72 9.72 16.98 9.24
CA ALA A 72 9.28 15.64 9.56
C ALA A 72 10.52 14.72 9.54
N PRO A 73 10.64 13.76 10.47
CA PRO A 73 11.76 12.84 10.48
C PRO A 73 11.86 12.20 9.09
N THR A 74 12.95 12.46 8.37
CA THR A 74 13.22 11.90 7.03
C THR A 74 13.74 10.47 7.12
N THR A 75 13.81 9.91 8.34
CA THR A 75 14.22 8.54 8.62
C THR A 75 13.05 7.82 9.26
N LEU A 76 12.51 6.85 8.52
CA LEU A 76 11.55 5.90 9.06
C LEU A 76 12.32 4.74 9.71
N ASP A 77 11.98 4.46 10.96
CA ASP A 77 12.51 3.33 11.70
C ASP A 77 11.52 2.16 11.61
N ALA A 78 11.99 1.05 11.05
CA ALA A 78 11.20 -0.18 10.90
C ALA A 78 10.73 -0.72 12.27
N GLN A 79 11.57 -0.60 13.30
CA GLN A 79 11.21 -1.05 14.64
C GLN A 79 10.08 -0.22 15.24
N ALA A 80 10.05 1.08 14.97
CA ALA A 80 8.99 1.98 15.44
C ALA A 80 7.65 1.76 14.71
N LEU A 81 7.67 1.17 13.51
CA LEU A 81 6.46 0.83 12.74
C LEU A 81 5.88 -0.54 13.13
N THR A 82 6.70 -1.41 13.71
CA THR A 82 6.30 -2.73 14.22
C THR A 82 5.33 -2.59 15.39
N ASP A 83 4.27 -3.39 15.39
CA ASP A 83 3.32 -3.53 16.47
C ASP A 83 3.12 -5.02 16.81
N GLU A 84 3.94 -5.49 17.75
CA GLU A 84 3.95 -6.89 18.19
C GLU A 84 2.62 -7.32 18.81
N SER A 85 1.85 -6.38 19.38
CA SER A 85 0.57 -6.69 20.05
C SER A 85 -0.49 -7.22 19.07
N ILE A 86 -0.38 -6.84 17.80
CA ILE A 86 -1.23 -7.32 16.72
C ILE A 86 -0.48 -8.25 15.75
N GLY A 87 0.76 -8.64 16.07
CA GLY A 87 1.59 -9.48 15.20
C GLY A 87 1.95 -8.80 13.86
N TYR A 88 2.10 -7.48 13.86
CA TYR A 88 2.47 -6.70 12.68
C TYR A 88 3.94 -6.32 12.75
N TYR A 89 4.74 -6.73 11.76
CA TYR A 89 6.19 -6.49 11.75
C TYR A 89 6.62 -5.77 10.48
N VAL A 90 7.50 -4.78 10.65
CA VAL A 90 8.21 -4.15 9.54
C VAL A 90 9.68 -4.54 9.69
N ASP A 91 10.16 -5.35 8.76
CA ASP A 91 11.50 -5.94 8.85
C ASP A 91 12.57 -5.00 8.29
N PHE A 92 12.23 -4.23 7.25
CA PHE A 92 13.16 -3.31 6.61
C PHE A 92 12.46 -2.15 5.91
N VAL A 93 13.08 -0.97 6.02
CA VAL A 93 12.70 0.29 5.37
C VAL A 93 13.95 0.94 4.79
N PRO A 94 13.94 1.39 3.52
CA PRO A 94 15.10 2.02 2.91
C PRO A 94 15.45 3.32 3.62
N GLN A 95 16.76 3.55 3.78
CA GLN A 95 17.30 4.75 4.42
C GLN A 95 17.54 5.86 3.39
N GLY A 96 17.69 7.10 3.87
CA GLY A 96 18.02 8.24 3.01
C GLY A 96 16.88 8.69 2.08
N LEU A 97 15.63 8.42 2.47
CA LEU A 97 14.47 8.95 1.77
C LEU A 97 14.37 10.47 1.98
N ASP A 98 14.03 11.19 0.91
CA ASP A 98 13.62 12.58 1.05
C ASP A 98 12.23 12.68 1.71
N ALA A 99 11.80 13.91 2.00
CA ALA A 99 10.54 14.15 2.69
C ALA A 99 9.33 13.59 1.91
N THR A 100 9.29 13.73 0.59
CA THR A 100 8.17 13.27 -0.25
C THR A 100 8.09 11.76 -0.31
N ARG A 101 9.23 11.08 -0.52
CA ARG A 101 9.30 9.61 -0.48
C ARG A 101 8.93 9.07 0.89
N THR A 102 9.36 9.75 1.96
CA THR A 102 8.99 9.40 3.33
C THR A 102 7.48 9.46 3.52
N GLN A 103 6.81 10.52 3.05
CA GLN A 103 5.36 10.66 3.15
C GLN A 103 4.59 9.61 2.33
N ALA A 104 5.05 9.33 1.10
CA ALA A 104 4.46 8.27 0.28
C ALA A 104 4.57 6.90 0.98
N LEU A 105 5.73 6.61 1.58
CA LEU A 105 5.95 5.38 2.31
C LEU A 105 5.13 5.28 3.60
N GLN A 106 4.95 6.40 4.32
CA GLN A 106 4.02 6.47 5.45
C GLN A 106 2.58 6.17 5.03
N GLY A 107 2.14 6.67 3.88
CA GLY A 107 0.82 6.35 3.31
C GLY A 107 0.64 4.87 3.02
N PHE A 108 1.68 4.21 2.48
CA PHE A 108 1.68 2.77 2.30
C PHE A 108 1.59 1.99 3.62
N PHE A 109 2.39 2.34 4.63
CA PHE A 109 2.33 1.64 5.91
C PHE A 109 1.01 1.87 6.66
N ALA A 110 0.38 3.04 6.49
CA ALA A 110 -0.96 3.29 7.00
C ALA A 110 -1.97 2.31 6.39
N TYR A 111 -1.89 2.07 5.07
CA TYR A 111 -2.70 1.06 4.39
C TYR A 111 -2.40 -0.36 4.89
N ASP A 112 -1.14 -0.76 4.87
CA ASP A 112 -0.70 -2.12 5.17
C ASP A 112 -1.16 -2.53 6.57
N ARG A 113 -0.87 -1.69 7.58
CA ARG A 113 -1.34 -1.89 8.95
C ARG A 113 -2.87 -1.89 9.06
N ALA A 114 -3.56 -0.94 8.43
CA ALA A 114 -5.03 -0.86 8.51
C ALA A 114 -5.70 -2.12 7.93
N THR A 115 -5.19 -2.65 6.81
CA THR A 115 -5.73 -3.88 6.23
C THR A 115 -5.51 -5.10 7.12
N TRP A 116 -4.31 -5.22 7.71
CA TRP A 116 -4.02 -6.29 8.66
C TRP A 116 -4.94 -6.25 9.88
N GLU A 117 -5.09 -5.07 10.50
CA GLU A 117 -5.99 -4.91 11.64
C GLU A 117 -7.45 -5.23 11.28
N ALA A 118 -7.92 -4.81 10.11
CA ALA A 118 -9.28 -5.06 9.67
C ALA A 118 -9.55 -6.57 9.44
N TYR A 119 -8.62 -7.30 8.82
CA TYR A 119 -8.77 -8.76 8.65
C TYR A 119 -8.72 -9.53 9.97
N ARG A 120 -8.01 -9.03 10.97
CA ARG A 120 -7.97 -9.63 12.32
C ARG A 120 -9.24 -9.35 13.12
N LYS A 121 -9.69 -8.10 13.13
CA LYS A 121 -10.88 -7.66 13.89
C LYS A 121 -12.17 -8.20 13.27
N MET A 122 -12.24 -8.19 11.94
CA MET A 122 -13.39 -8.63 11.14
C MET A 122 -14.74 -8.04 11.62
N ASP A 123 -14.73 -6.77 12.03
CA ASP A 123 -15.87 -6.06 12.64
C ASP A 123 -16.69 -5.24 11.62
N GLY A 124 -16.23 -5.17 10.36
CA GLY A 124 -16.88 -4.41 9.30
C GLY A 124 -16.51 -2.92 9.25
N ASP A 125 -15.65 -2.43 10.15
CA ASP A 125 -15.15 -1.05 10.05
C ASP A 125 -14.04 -0.95 9.01
N LEU A 126 -14.33 -0.24 7.92
CA LEU A 126 -13.39 -0.02 6.82
C LEU A 126 -12.76 1.38 6.83
N SER A 127 -13.07 2.21 7.84
CA SER A 127 -12.73 3.64 7.83
C SER A 127 -11.24 3.91 7.66
N ALA A 128 -10.39 3.16 8.37
CA ALA A 128 -8.93 3.31 8.28
C ALA A 128 -8.38 2.88 6.90
N VAL A 129 -8.97 1.85 6.29
CA VAL A 129 -8.58 1.38 4.97
C VAL A 129 -9.03 2.36 3.89
N GLU A 130 -10.24 2.89 3.98
CA GLU A 130 -10.76 3.92 3.07
C GLU A 130 -10.01 5.26 3.19
N ALA A 131 -9.48 5.57 4.37
CA ALA A 131 -8.62 6.74 4.57
C ALA A 131 -7.24 6.58 3.89
N SER A 132 -6.73 5.36 3.74
CA SER A 132 -5.37 5.06 3.25
C SER A 132 -5.32 4.42 1.84
N THR A 133 -6.48 4.13 1.24
CA THR A 133 -6.58 3.47 -0.07
C THR A 133 -7.53 4.22 -1.00
N THR A 134 -7.32 4.06 -2.29
CA THR A 134 -8.21 4.57 -3.33
C THR A 134 -8.19 3.65 -4.56
N GLY A 135 -8.96 4.00 -5.58
CA GLY A 135 -8.89 3.37 -6.90
C GLY A 135 -9.09 1.85 -6.89
N ALA A 136 -8.33 1.16 -7.74
CA ALA A 136 -8.47 -0.28 -7.95
C ALA A 136 -8.10 -1.10 -6.69
N ALA A 137 -7.15 -0.62 -5.89
CA ALA A 137 -6.78 -1.25 -4.63
C ALA A 137 -7.96 -1.27 -3.64
N LEU A 138 -8.68 -0.15 -3.49
CA LEU A 138 -9.81 -0.06 -2.56
C LEU A 138 -10.97 -0.98 -2.99
N GLU A 139 -11.30 -1.01 -4.27
CA GLU A 139 -12.36 -1.88 -4.80
C GLU A 139 -12.00 -3.37 -4.66
N SER A 140 -10.75 -3.74 -4.91
CA SER A 140 -10.25 -5.10 -4.68
C SER A 140 -10.32 -5.48 -3.20
N TYR A 141 -9.89 -4.58 -2.32
CA TYR A 141 -9.94 -4.79 -0.88
C TYR A 141 -11.39 -5.02 -0.40
N ARG A 142 -12.32 -4.11 -0.72
CA ARG A 142 -13.74 -4.23 -0.32
C ARG A 142 -14.34 -5.55 -0.76
N LYS A 143 -14.07 -5.96 -2.00
CA LYS A 143 -14.54 -7.23 -2.55
C LYS A 143 -14.00 -8.43 -1.78
N ASN A 144 -12.72 -8.45 -1.44
CA ASN A 144 -12.11 -9.57 -0.73
C ASN A 144 -12.52 -9.60 0.75
N TYR A 145 -12.57 -8.43 1.40
CA TYR A 145 -13.05 -8.29 2.77
C TYR A 145 -14.49 -8.75 2.92
N LYS A 146 -15.39 -8.32 2.03
CA LYS A 146 -16.80 -8.77 2.01
C LYS A 146 -16.92 -10.29 1.96
N LYS A 147 -16.08 -10.97 1.17
CA LYS A 147 -16.07 -12.44 1.10
C LYS A 147 -15.62 -13.09 2.40
N ALA A 148 -14.56 -12.57 3.03
CA ALA A 148 -14.09 -13.05 4.33
C ALA A 148 -15.17 -12.86 5.40
N GLN A 149 -15.78 -11.66 5.43
CA GLN A 149 -16.87 -11.33 6.34
C GLN A 149 -18.09 -12.25 6.14
N ASP A 150 -18.53 -12.48 4.90
CA ASP A 150 -19.66 -13.36 4.59
C ASP A 150 -19.39 -14.82 4.98
N ALA A 151 -18.11 -15.23 4.98
CA ALA A 151 -17.67 -16.54 5.44
C ALA A 151 -17.40 -16.61 6.96
N GLY A 152 -17.48 -15.48 7.67
CA GLY A 152 -17.12 -15.39 9.09
C GLY A 152 -15.64 -15.70 9.34
N GLU A 153 -14.79 -15.45 8.35
CA GLU A 153 -13.36 -15.75 8.40
C GLU A 153 -12.58 -14.53 8.86
N HIS A 154 -11.59 -14.72 9.73
CA HIS A 154 -10.65 -13.69 10.14
C HIS A 154 -9.22 -14.23 10.14
N GLU A 155 -8.24 -13.33 10.28
CA GLU A 155 -6.82 -13.69 10.24
C GLU A 155 -6.18 -13.62 11.62
N VAL A 156 -5.23 -14.51 11.87
CA VAL A 156 -4.38 -14.56 13.07
C VAL A 156 -2.94 -14.88 12.67
N GLY A 157 -2.03 -14.87 13.64
CA GLY A 157 -0.60 -15.07 13.40
C GLY A 157 0.13 -13.75 13.19
N THR A 158 1.10 -13.74 12.27
CA THR A 158 1.98 -12.58 12.04
C THR A 158 2.07 -12.22 10.57
N ALA A 159 1.95 -10.92 10.27
CA ALA A 159 2.24 -10.35 8.97
C ALA A 159 3.59 -9.61 9.04
N ARG A 160 4.46 -9.81 8.04
CA ARG A 160 5.74 -9.10 7.97
C ARG A 160 5.88 -8.38 6.64
N MET A 161 6.41 -7.16 6.70
CA MET A 161 6.58 -6.28 5.55
C MET A 161 8.04 -5.84 5.41
N THR A 162 8.57 -6.00 4.21
CA THR A 162 9.87 -5.45 3.80
C THR A 162 9.66 -4.50 2.62
N VAL A 163 10.25 -3.32 2.70
CA VAL A 163 10.22 -2.34 1.62
C VAL A 163 11.59 -2.25 0.99
N THR A 164 11.73 -2.60 -0.28
CA THR A 164 13.02 -2.67 -0.96
C THR A 164 13.41 -1.31 -1.54
N SER A 165 12.46 -0.60 -2.16
CA SER A 165 12.71 0.71 -2.77
C SER A 165 11.45 1.58 -2.81
N VAL A 166 11.68 2.89 -2.93
CA VAL A 166 10.63 3.91 -3.15
C VAL A 166 11.07 4.79 -4.31
N GLU A 167 10.31 4.79 -5.39
CA GLU A 167 10.63 5.51 -6.62
C GLU A 167 9.51 6.48 -6.98
N MET A 168 9.83 7.77 -7.02
CA MET A 168 8.87 8.80 -7.43
C MET A 168 8.63 8.72 -8.94
N GLN A 169 7.36 8.65 -9.35
CA GLN A 169 6.94 8.76 -10.76
C GLN A 169 6.56 10.21 -11.11
N SER A 170 6.07 10.96 -10.12
CA SER A 170 5.80 12.38 -10.18
C SER A 170 5.82 12.97 -8.76
N ASP A 171 5.55 14.26 -8.61
CA ASP A 171 5.40 14.89 -7.28
C ASP A 171 4.20 14.34 -6.48
N SER A 172 3.30 13.60 -7.14
CA SER A 172 2.05 13.10 -6.56
C SER A 172 1.85 11.59 -6.72
N GLU A 173 2.87 10.86 -7.20
CA GLU A 173 2.80 9.41 -7.37
C GLU A 173 4.16 8.76 -7.14
N ALA A 174 4.17 7.68 -6.37
CA ALA A 174 5.34 6.85 -6.10
C ALA A 174 5.03 5.37 -6.36
N LEU A 175 6.04 4.62 -6.79
CA LEU A 175 6.03 3.17 -6.82
C LEU A 175 6.88 2.66 -5.66
N ILE A 176 6.35 1.71 -4.90
CA ILE A 176 7.02 1.11 -3.75
C ILE A 176 7.16 -0.37 -4.02
N ASP A 177 8.41 -0.82 -4.02
CA ASP A 177 8.75 -2.24 -4.16
C ASP A 177 8.69 -2.90 -2.79
N VAL A 178 7.82 -3.89 -2.64
CA VAL A 178 7.58 -4.55 -1.36
C VAL A 178 7.68 -6.06 -1.44
N CYS A 179 8.02 -6.65 -0.31
CA CYS A 179 7.82 -8.06 -0.01
C CYS A 179 6.90 -8.18 1.21
N ALA A 180 5.75 -8.81 1.01
CA ALA A 180 4.84 -9.22 2.06
C ALA A 180 5.08 -10.70 2.39
N ASP A 181 5.56 -10.99 3.60
CA ASP A 181 5.64 -12.36 4.11
C ASP A 181 4.33 -12.71 4.84
N GLN A 182 3.54 -13.55 4.20
CA GLN A 182 2.26 -14.04 4.72
C GLN A 182 2.35 -15.49 5.20
N THR A 183 3.54 -16.10 5.20
CA THR A 183 3.72 -17.55 5.51
C THR A 183 3.30 -17.91 6.95
N HIS A 184 3.29 -16.92 7.84
CA HIS A 184 2.88 -17.05 9.24
C HIS A 184 1.47 -16.51 9.53
N ILE A 185 0.72 -16.11 8.51
CA ILE A 185 -0.68 -15.75 8.63
C ILE A 185 -1.52 -17.03 8.57
N LYS A 186 -2.53 -17.11 9.42
CA LYS A 186 -3.51 -18.18 9.44
C LYS A 186 -4.89 -17.59 9.29
N ARG A 187 -5.75 -18.28 8.53
CA ARG A 187 -7.16 -17.99 8.47
C ARG A 187 -7.91 -18.85 9.46
N VAL A 188 -8.84 -18.26 10.19
CA VAL A 188 -9.66 -18.95 11.19
C VAL A 188 -11.13 -18.62 10.98
N SER A 189 -12.00 -19.57 11.30
CA SER A 189 -13.45 -19.39 11.29
C SER A 189 -13.91 -18.53 12.46
N SER A 190 -15.20 -18.19 12.51
CA SER A 190 -15.81 -17.45 13.63
C SER A 190 -15.71 -18.19 14.97
N SER A 191 -15.52 -19.51 14.96
CA SER A 191 -15.29 -20.32 16.17
C SER A 191 -13.81 -20.43 16.56
N GLY A 192 -12.90 -19.81 15.80
CA GLY A 192 -11.45 -19.86 16.03
C GLY A 192 -10.77 -21.13 15.49
N GLU A 193 -11.46 -21.95 14.70
CA GLU A 193 -10.86 -23.12 14.06
C GLU A 193 -10.04 -22.68 12.85
N GLU A 194 -8.81 -23.19 12.73
CA GLU A 194 -7.95 -22.91 11.58
C GLU A 194 -8.56 -23.50 10.30
N ILE A 195 -8.65 -22.67 9.26
CA ILE A 195 -9.17 -23.04 7.94
C ILE A 195 -7.96 -23.43 7.08
N PRO A 196 -7.82 -24.72 6.71
CA PRO A 196 -6.64 -25.18 5.97
C PRO A 196 -6.53 -24.51 4.60
N HIS A 197 -5.37 -23.94 4.30
CA HIS A 197 -5.00 -23.56 2.93
C HIS A 197 -4.26 -24.72 2.27
N SER A 198 -4.71 -25.15 1.08
CA SER A 198 -4.14 -26.31 0.39
C SER A 198 -2.64 -26.18 0.08
N HIS A 199 -2.13 -24.96 0.01
CA HIS A 199 -0.71 -24.66 -0.25
C HIS A 199 -0.12 -23.67 0.75
N GLY A 200 -0.77 -23.44 1.90
CA GLY A 200 -0.39 -22.37 2.83
C GLY A 200 -0.48 -20.97 2.20
N LEU A 201 0.00 -19.98 2.95
CA LEU A 201 0.27 -18.65 2.43
C LEU A 201 1.76 -18.52 2.11
N HIS A 202 2.08 -17.57 1.24
CA HIS A 202 3.38 -17.43 0.59
C HIS A 202 3.98 -16.06 0.87
N THR A 203 5.25 -15.88 0.47
CA THR A 203 5.77 -14.53 0.31
C THR A 203 5.33 -13.99 -1.05
N TYR A 204 4.94 -12.71 -1.09
CA TYR A 204 4.52 -12.04 -2.31
C TYR A 204 5.36 -10.80 -2.53
N SER A 205 5.88 -10.68 -3.75
CA SER A 205 6.55 -9.46 -4.19
C SER A 205 5.59 -8.67 -5.06
N ASP A 206 5.35 -7.42 -4.68
CA ASP A 206 4.41 -6.52 -5.35
C ASP A 206 5.09 -5.18 -5.63
N LEU A 207 4.64 -4.51 -6.68
CA LEU A 207 4.92 -3.10 -6.94
C LEU A 207 3.66 -2.30 -6.63
N VAL A 208 3.73 -1.41 -5.66
CA VAL A 208 2.58 -0.68 -5.12
C VAL A 208 2.59 0.74 -5.64
N SER A 209 1.52 1.16 -6.31
CA SER A 209 1.33 2.58 -6.66
C SER A 209 0.66 3.31 -5.51
N VAL A 210 1.30 4.37 -5.03
CA VAL A 210 0.77 5.27 -4.00
C VAL A 210 0.62 6.66 -4.61
N LYS A 211 -0.57 7.24 -4.50
CA LYS A 211 -0.91 8.55 -5.08
C LYS A 211 -1.34 9.54 -4.02
N LEU A 212 -0.90 10.78 -4.14
CA LEU A 212 -1.39 11.89 -3.33
C LEU A 212 -2.81 12.27 -3.77
N THR A 213 -3.79 11.88 -2.95
CA THR A 213 -5.22 12.09 -3.20
C THR A 213 -5.82 12.83 -2.02
N ASP A 214 -6.46 13.98 -2.27
CA ASP A 214 -7.07 14.81 -1.22
C ASP A 214 -6.10 15.18 -0.07
N GLY A 215 -4.83 15.43 -0.42
CA GLY A 215 -3.79 15.78 0.55
C GLY A 215 -3.21 14.61 1.36
N ALA A 216 -3.62 13.36 1.08
CA ALA A 216 -3.10 12.16 1.71
C ALA A 216 -2.50 11.20 0.67
N TRP A 217 -1.35 10.60 0.98
CA TRP A 217 -0.79 9.52 0.17
C TRP A 217 -1.61 8.24 0.40
N LYS A 218 -2.25 7.74 -0.66
CA LYS A 218 -3.11 6.56 -0.62
C LYS A 218 -2.65 5.51 -1.61
N VAL A 219 -2.74 4.24 -1.21
CA VAL A 219 -2.48 3.13 -2.12
C VAL A 219 -3.58 3.06 -3.19
N ALA A 220 -3.19 3.06 -4.47
CA ALA A 220 -4.11 3.13 -5.61
C ALA A 220 -4.21 1.81 -6.38
N SER A 221 -3.11 1.05 -6.48
CA SER A 221 -3.05 -0.23 -7.16
C SER A 221 -1.87 -1.09 -6.70
N PHE A 222 -1.97 -2.40 -7.01
CA PHE A 222 -0.93 -3.40 -6.79
C PHE A 222 -0.66 -4.12 -8.10
N ASP A 223 0.62 -4.21 -8.47
CA ASP A 223 1.08 -5.04 -9.57
C ASP A 223 1.93 -6.18 -9.01
N LYS A 224 1.40 -7.40 -9.09
CA LYS A 224 2.09 -8.59 -8.57
C LYS A 224 3.30 -8.91 -9.44
N LYS A 225 4.49 -8.86 -8.82
CA LYS A 225 5.75 -9.25 -9.47
C LYS A 225 5.97 -10.75 -9.38
N GLY A 226 5.60 -11.37 -8.26
CA GLY A 226 5.64 -12.82 -8.14
C GLY A 226 5.34 -13.35 -6.74
N LYS A 227 5.53 -14.66 -6.61
CA LYS A 227 5.27 -15.46 -5.42
C LYS A 227 6.52 -16.24 -5.09
N ASP A 228 6.90 -16.29 -3.82
CA ASP A 228 8.12 -16.97 -3.34
C ASP A 228 9.40 -16.42 -4.00
N ILE A 229 9.42 -15.11 -4.29
CA ILE A 229 10.56 -14.40 -4.92
C ILE A 229 10.95 -13.11 -4.19
N CYS A 230 10.61 -13.05 -2.90
CA CYS A 230 11.39 -12.28 -1.95
C CYS A 230 12.70 -13.05 -1.68
#